data_AF-A0A966M5C5-F1
#
_entry.id   AF-A0A966M5C5-F1
#
_cell.length_a   1.000
_cell.length_b   1.000
_cell.length_c   1.000
_cell.angle_alpha   90.00
_cell.angle_beta   90.00
_cell.angle_gamma   90.00
#
_symmetry.space_group_name_H-M   'P 1'
#
loop_
_entity.id
_entity.type
_entity.pdbx_description
1 polymer ?
#
loop_
_entity_poly.entity_id
_entity_poly.type
_entity_poly.pdbx_seq_one_letter_code
_entity_poly.pdbx_strand_id
1 'polypeptide(L)'
;MLIPRRVKHRKQHRPKRSGNAKGGTAVAFGDFGLQATEGGYRPLTKKPAETRMGSGKGSPEFWIANVKPGRVLFEISGVTLDVANQALSRAAHKLPVKSRVVIREEV
;
A
#
# COMPACT_ATOMS: atom_id res chain seq x y z
N MET A 1 -8.16 -10.86 -5.37
CA MET A 1 -6.80 -10.35 -5.09
C MET A 1 -6.28 -9.60 -6.31
N LEU A 2 -5.53 -8.51 -6.11
CA LEU A 2 -4.95 -7.72 -7.21
C LEU A 2 -3.60 -8.29 -7.62
N ILE A 3 -3.46 -8.69 -8.89
CA ILE A 3 -2.26 -9.32 -9.47
C ILE A 3 -2.09 -8.84 -10.91
N PRO A 4 -0.88 -8.45 -11.36
CA PRO A 4 -0.65 -8.07 -12.75
C PRO A 4 -0.77 -9.27 -13.70
N ARG A 5 -1.43 -9.07 -14.84
CA ARG A 5 -1.60 -10.12 -15.88
C ARG A 5 -0.27 -10.64 -16.42
N ARG A 6 0.70 -9.76 -16.65
CA ARG A 6 2.03 -10.10 -17.16
C ARG A 6 3.06 -9.11 -16.63
N VAL A 7 4.24 -9.61 -16.29
CA VAL A 7 5.41 -8.78 -15.98
C VAL A 7 6.58 -9.18 -16.86
N LYS A 8 7.43 -8.22 -17.26
CA LYS A 8 8.65 -8.50 -18.03
C LYS A 8 9.66 -9.30 -17.21
N HIS A 9 9.82 -8.95 -15.93
CA HIS A 9 10.74 -9.62 -15.00
C HIS A 9 10.01 -10.06 -13.75
N ARG A 10 10.02 -11.37 -13.49
CA ARG A 10 9.25 -11.99 -12.38
C ARG A 10 9.93 -11.84 -11.02
N LYS A 11 11.26 -11.78 -10.94
CA LYS A 11 12.04 -11.77 -9.68
C LYS A 11 12.72 -10.41 -9.43
N GLN A 12 11.95 -9.40 -9.04
CA GLN A 12 12.46 -8.03 -8.84
C GLN A 12 13.28 -7.84 -7.56
N HIS A 13 14.21 -6.87 -7.54
CA HIS A 13 14.89 -6.43 -6.32
C HIS A 13 13.91 -5.85 -5.30
N ARG A 14 14.30 -5.87 -4.02
CA ARG A 14 13.49 -5.32 -2.94
C ARG A 14 13.43 -3.79 -3.07
N PRO A 15 12.24 -3.17 -3.04
CA PRO A 15 12.13 -1.71 -3.15
C PRO A 15 12.73 -1.00 -1.93
N LYS A 16 13.21 0.23 -2.12
CA LYS A 16 13.69 1.08 -1.02
C LYS A 16 12.49 1.67 -0.25
N ARG A 17 12.62 1.76 1.08
CA ARG A 17 11.59 2.31 1.98
C ARG A 17 11.78 3.80 2.31
N SER A 18 12.94 4.37 2.00
CA SER A 18 13.26 5.75 2.37
C SER A 18 12.49 6.79 1.55
N GLY A 19 12.29 7.95 2.17
CA GLY A 19 11.67 9.13 1.57
C GLY A 19 10.15 9.11 1.57
N ASN A 20 9.58 10.25 1.19
CA ASN A 20 8.14 10.46 1.12
C ASN A 20 7.54 9.96 -0.21
N ALA A 21 6.22 9.90 -0.26
CA ALA A 21 5.48 9.60 -1.47
C ALA A 21 5.82 10.63 -2.57
N LYS A 22 6.10 10.13 -3.78
CA LYS A 22 6.39 10.99 -4.94
C LYS A 22 5.13 11.68 -5.48
N GLY A 23 3.96 11.09 -5.25
CA GLY A 23 2.68 11.58 -5.75
C GLY A 23 1.52 10.71 -5.28
N GLY A 24 0.29 11.12 -5.62
CA GLY A 24 -0.93 10.60 -5.02
C GLY A 24 -1.02 10.99 -3.55
N THR A 25 -0.69 12.25 -3.25
CA THR A 25 -0.62 12.80 -1.89
C THR A 25 -1.87 13.59 -1.50
N ALA A 26 -2.75 13.86 -2.47
CA ALA A 26 -4.05 14.50 -2.28
C ALA A 26 -5.16 13.56 -2.80
N VAL A 27 -6.38 13.78 -2.32
CA VAL A 27 -7.58 13.07 -2.76
C VAL A 27 -7.93 13.53 -4.19
N ALA A 28 -8.12 12.59 -5.11
CA ALA A 28 -8.30 12.90 -6.53
C ALA A 28 -9.74 12.72 -7.03
N PHE A 29 -10.42 11.66 -6.58
CA PHE A 29 -11.73 11.23 -7.06
C PHE A 29 -12.82 11.37 -6.00
N GLY A 30 -12.54 10.93 -4.77
CA GLY A 30 -13.50 10.91 -3.68
C GLY A 30 -13.63 12.22 -2.90
N ASP A 31 -14.43 12.18 -1.84
CA ASP A 31 -14.61 13.28 -0.89
C ASP A 31 -13.70 13.11 0.33
N PHE A 32 -13.46 11.85 0.73
CA PHE A 32 -12.60 11.45 1.84
C PHE A 32 -11.58 10.41 1.39
N GLY A 33 -10.41 10.37 2.04
CA GLY A 33 -9.36 9.41 1.74
C GLY A 33 -8.64 8.86 2.97
N LEU A 34 -7.97 7.72 2.79
CA LEU A 34 -7.09 7.12 3.80
C LEU A 34 -5.62 7.31 3.38
N GLN A 35 -4.89 8.17 4.09
CA GLN A 35 -3.50 8.50 3.80
C GLN A 35 -2.55 7.76 4.75
N ALA A 36 -1.53 7.10 4.20
CA ALA A 36 -0.48 6.45 4.99
C ALA A 36 0.45 7.50 5.64
N THR A 37 0.72 7.36 6.94
CA THR A 37 1.69 8.20 7.66
C THR A 37 3.05 7.54 7.80
N GLU A 38 3.12 6.23 7.60
CA GLU A 38 4.34 5.42 7.66
C GLU A 38 4.57 4.65 6.35
N GLY A 39 5.81 4.23 6.12
CA GLY A 39 6.16 3.39 4.98
C GLY A 39 6.09 1.90 5.31
N GLY A 40 5.66 1.07 4.37
CA GLY A 40 5.54 -0.37 4.61
C GLY A 40 5.45 -1.21 3.34
N TYR A 41 6.09 -2.39 3.36
CA TYR A 41 5.88 -3.46 2.38
C TYR A 41 6.47 -4.80 2.88
N ARG A 42 5.98 -5.93 2.35
CA ARG A 42 6.60 -7.27 2.55
C ARG A 42 7.37 -7.77 1.33
N PRO A 43 8.47 -8.53 1.48
CA PRO A 43 9.20 -9.05 0.33
C PRO A 43 8.33 -9.90 -0.61
N LEU A 44 8.51 -9.70 -1.92
CA LEU A 44 7.80 -10.42 -2.98
C LEU A 44 8.16 -11.93 -3.02
N THR A 45 9.44 -12.22 -2.82
CA THR A 45 9.99 -13.57 -2.98
C THR A 45 10.30 -14.23 -1.64
N LYS A 46 9.97 -15.52 -1.51
CA LYS A 46 10.27 -16.33 -0.32
C LYS A 46 11.06 -17.57 -0.75
N LYS A 47 12.04 -17.99 0.07
CA LYS A 47 12.68 -19.30 -0.09
C LYS A 47 11.88 -20.36 0.68
N PRO A 48 11.83 -21.61 0.22
CA PRO A 48 11.21 -22.68 0.98
C PRO A 48 11.80 -22.76 2.39
N ALA A 49 10.96 -23.12 3.35
CA ALA A 49 11.41 -23.37 4.72
C ALA A 49 12.48 -24.47 4.73
N GLU A 50 13.33 -24.48 5.77
CA GLU A 50 14.30 -25.57 6.02
C GLU A 50 15.42 -25.70 4.98
N THR A 51 15.54 -24.75 4.05
CA THR A 51 16.64 -24.69 3.08
C THR A 51 17.81 -23.84 3.60
N ARG A 52 19.05 -24.27 3.33
CA ARG A 52 20.24 -23.46 3.60
C ARG A 52 20.29 -22.22 2.70
N MET A 53 21.03 -21.20 3.11
CA MET A 53 21.33 -20.05 2.26
C MET A 53 22.14 -20.47 1.02
N GLY A 54 22.08 -19.70 -0.07
CA GLY A 54 22.62 -20.09 -1.39
C GLY A 54 21.55 -20.56 -2.39
N SER A 55 21.95 -21.22 -3.48
CA SER A 55 21.06 -21.83 -4.50
C SER A 55 20.08 -20.87 -5.20
N GLY A 56 20.46 -19.60 -5.31
CA GLY A 56 19.69 -18.57 -6.02
C GLY A 56 18.57 -17.91 -5.20
N LYS A 57 17.67 -17.24 -5.93
CA LYS A 57 16.58 -16.42 -5.36
C LYS A 57 15.25 -17.17 -5.38
N GLY A 58 14.49 -17.07 -4.30
CA GLY A 58 13.17 -17.70 -4.14
C GLY A 58 12.13 -17.32 -5.19
N SER A 59 11.03 -18.07 -5.23
CA SER A 59 9.86 -17.79 -6.08
C SER A 59 9.09 -16.56 -5.56
N PRO A 60 8.45 -15.78 -6.46
CA PRO A 60 7.45 -14.79 -6.07
C PRO A 60 6.20 -15.50 -5.52
N GLU A 61 5.83 -15.18 -4.27
CA GLU A 61 4.67 -15.78 -3.59
C GLU A 61 3.49 -14.81 -3.45
N PHE A 62 3.80 -13.51 -3.40
CA PHE A 62 2.83 -12.45 -3.20
C PHE A 62 3.05 -11.35 -4.22
N TRP A 63 2.06 -10.47 -4.38
CA TRP A 63 2.23 -9.17 -5.02
C TRP A 63 2.06 -8.07 -3.99
N ILE A 64 2.93 -7.06 -4.07
CA ILE A 64 2.99 -5.99 -3.09
C ILE A 64 3.05 -4.63 -3.78
N ALA A 65 2.46 -3.63 -3.12
CA ALA A 65 2.68 -2.23 -3.44
C ALA A 65 3.62 -1.65 -2.37
N ASN A 66 4.63 -0.89 -2.79
CA ASN A 66 5.46 -0.13 -1.86
C ASN A 66 4.71 1.15 -1.48
N VAL A 67 4.33 1.26 -0.21
CA VAL A 67 3.64 2.44 0.33
C VAL A 67 4.65 3.29 1.06
N LYS A 68 4.68 4.59 0.73
CA LYS A 68 5.50 5.60 1.40
C LYS A 68 4.61 6.59 2.17
N PRO A 69 5.14 7.24 3.22
CA PRO A 69 4.41 8.29 3.94
C PRO A 69 3.87 9.37 3.00
N GLY A 70 2.64 9.79 3.25
CA GLY A 70 1.91 10.79 2.44
C GLY A 70 1.08 10.20 1.31
N ARG A 71 1.17 8.90 1.02
CA ARG A 71 0.38 8.27 -0.07
C ARG A 71 -1.08 8.09 0.35
N VAL A 72 -2.02 8.59 -0.45
CA VAL A 72 -3.45 8.25 -0.36
C VAL A 72 -3.66 6.85 -0.95
N LEU A 73 -4.27 5.95 -0.17
CA LEU A 73 -4.45 4.53 -0.50
C LEU A 73 -5.85 4.22 -1.03
N PHE A 74 -6.85 4.80 -0.39
CA PHE A 74 -8.26 4.59 -0.69
C PHE A 74 -8.99 5.92 -0.63
N GLU A 75 -10.06 6.03 -1.41
CA GLU A 75 -10.94 7.19 -1.46
C GLU A 75 -12.40 6.69 -1.43
N ILE A 76 -13.28 7.48 -0.82
CA ILE A 76 -14.71 7.22 -0.75
C ILE A 76 -15.48 8.52 -1.01
N SER A 77 -16.60 8.42 -1.71
CA SER A 77 -17.51 9.52 -2.00
C SER A 77 -18.97 9.11 -1.80
N GLY A 78 -19.87 10.10 -1.75
CA GLY A 78 -21.31 9.86 -1.64
C GLY A 78 -21.78 9.37 -0.27
N VAL A 79 -21.00 9.66 0.78
CA VAL A 79 -21.31 9.33 2.17
C VAL A 79 -21.07 10.53 3.07
N THR A 80 -21.67 10.54 4.26
CA THR A 80 -21.41 11.58 5.26
C THR A 80 -20.04 11.39 5.91
N LEU A 81 -19.51 12.46 6.51
CA LEU A 81 -18.22 12.45 7.20
C LEU A 81 -18.15 11.37 8.31
N ASP A 82 -19.22 11.20 9.08
CA ASP A 82 -19.27 10.19 10.15
C ASP A 82 -19.13 8.76 9.59
N VAL A 83 -19.88 8.44 8.54
CA VAL A 83 -19.80 7.14 7.87
C VAL A 83 -18.42 6.92 7.26
N ALA A 84 -17.86 7.94 6.60
CA ALA A 84 -16.52 7.87 6.04
C ALA A 84 -15.45 7.60 7.12
N ASN A 85 -15.51 8.32 8.24
CA ASN A 85 -14.59 8.14 9.35
C ASN A 85 -14.66 6.71 9.90
N GLN A 86 -15.86 6.18 10.15
CA GLN A 86 -16.03 4.82 10.65
C GLN A 86 -15.50 3.78 9.66
N ALA A 87 -15.84 3.90 8.37
CA ALA A 87 -15.42 2.96 7.34
C ALA A 87 -13.90 2.96 7.13
N LEU A 88 -13.29 4.13 6.99
CA LEU A 88 -11.85 4.28 6.75
C LEU A 88 -11.03 3.88 7.99
N SER A 89 -11.54 4.13 9.20
CA SER A 89 -10.90 3.67 10.44
C SER A 89 -10.90 2.14 10.55
N ARG A 90 -12.01 1.49 10.21
CA ARG A 90 -12.07 0.01 10.14
C ARG A 90 -11.10 -0.55 9.10
N ALA A 91 -10.97 0.11 7.95
CA ALA A 91 -9.99 -0.27 6.93
C ALA A 91 -8.55 -0.12 7.43
N ALA A 92 -8.23 0.97 8.14
CA ALA A 92 -6.91 1.21 8.72
C ALA A 92 -6.45 0.06 9.63
N HIS A 93 -7.34 -0.49 10.46
CA HIS A 93 -7.04 -1.64 11.33
C HIS A 93 -6.71 -2.95 10.59
N LYS A 94 -6.93 -3.01 9.28
CA LYS A 94 -6.55 -4.16 8.43
C LYS A 94 -5.23 -3.95 7.71
N LEU A 95 -4.62 -2.77 7.82
CA LEU A 95 -3.37 -2.42 7.17
C LEU A 95 -2.19 -2.51 8.15
N PRO A 96 -0.99 -2.89 7.67
CA PRO A 96 0.21 -2.96 8.50
C PRO A 96 0.95 -1.62 8.60
N VAL A 97 0.28 -0.50 8.35
CA VAL A 97 0.86 0.86 8.40
C VAL A 97 -0.11 1.78 9.14
N LYS A 98 0.43 2.75 9.86
CA LYS A 98 -0.40 3.84 10.40
C LYS A 98 -0.94 4.69 9.26
N SER A 99 -2.16 5.14 9.44
CA SER A 99 -2.87 5.95 8.46
C SER A 99 -3.80 6.94 9.15
N ARG A 100 -4.14 8.01 8.43
CA ARG A 100 -5.09 9.03 8.86
C ARG A 100 -6.17 9.22 7.80
N VAL A 101 -7.36 9.60 8.23
CA VAL A 101 -8.42 10.07 7.32
C VAL A 101 -8.08 11.48 6.88
N VAL A 102 -8.28 11.78 5.59
CA VAL A 102 -8.09 13.09 4.98
C VAL A 102 -9.36 13.47 4.22
N ILE A 103 -9.67 14.77 4.19
CA ILE A 103 -10.79 15.32 3.43
C ILE A 103 -10.21 15.93 2.14
N ARG A 104 -10.97 15.91 1.05
CA ARG A 104 -10.62 16.65 -0.14
C ARG A 104 -10.64 18.15 0.15
N GLU A 105 -9.48 18.78 -0.01
CA GLU A 105 -9.38 20.24 0.02
C GLU A 105 -9.85 20.77 -1.35
N GLU A 106 -10.69 21.81 -1.35
CA GLU A 106 -11.00 22.56 -2.58
C GLU A 106 -9.73 23.27 -3.05
N VAL A 107 -9.42 23.13 -4.34
CA VAL A 107 -8.34 23.85 -5.02
C VAL A 107 -8.91 25.10 -5.65
#